data_AF-A0A0A2GSW6-F1
#
_entry.id   AF-A0A0A2GSW6-F1
#
_cell.length_a   1.000
_cell.length_b   1.000
_cell.length_c   1.000
_cell.angle_alpha   90.00
_cell.angle_beta   90.00
_cell.angle_gamma   90.00
#
_symmetry.space_group_name_H-M   'P 1'
#
loop_
_entity.id
_entity.type
_entity.pdbx_description
1 polymer ?
#
loop_
_entity_poly.entity_id
_entity_poly.type
_entity_poly.pdbx_seq_one_letter_code
_entity_poly.pdbx_strand_id
1 'polypeptide(L)' 'MTLLGKYLTDKSINKAEVARKTGIRKSRLSNLSTKEDTNLKAEELYLISKAIDANPTEILEKVYGHLRLNN' A
#
# COMPACT_ATOMS: atom_id res chain seq x y z
N MET A 1 4.60 -7.19 -9.72
CA MET A 1 3.82 -7.00 -8.47
C MET A 1 4.57 -5.98 -7.65
N THR A 2 3.91 -4.94 -7.17
CA THR A 2 4.59 -3.86 -6.43
C THR A 2 5.02 -4.32 -5.05
N LEU A 3 5.91 -3.56 -4.39
CA LEU A 3 6.31 -3.82 -3.01
C LEU A 3 5.11 -3.81 -2.05
N LEU A 4 4.14 -2.91 -2.27
CA LEU A 4 2.89 -2.87 -1.54
C LEU A 4 2.04 -4.12 -1.81
N GLY A 5 1.90 -4.53 -3.07
CA GLY A 5 1.16 -5.73 -3.44
C GLY A 5 1.73 -6.97 -2.78
N LYS A 6 3.06 -7.11 -2.78
CA LYS A 6 3.76 -8.19 -2.08
C LYS A 6 3.51 -8.15 -0.57
N TYR A 7 3.65 -6.99 0.05
CA TYR A 7 3.40 -6.81 1.49
C TYR A 7 1.98 -7.23 1.90
N LEU A 8 0.96 -6.83 1.12
CA LEU A 8 -0.42 -7.21 1.38
C LEU A 8 -0.65 -8.71 1.20
N THR A 9 -0.03 -9.33 0.19
CA THR A 9 -0.10 -10.79 -0.03
C THR A 9 0.60 -11.57 1.08
N ASP A 10 1.82 -11.16 1.46
CA ASP A 10 2.62 -11.81 2.51
C ASP A 10 1.88 -11.80 3.86
N LYS A 11 1.16 -10.70 4.17
CA LYS A 11 0.32 -10.57 5.37
C LYS A 11 -1.10 -11.15 5.20
N SER A 12 -1.41 -11.84 4.09
CA SER A 12 -2.73 -12.41 3.78
C SER A 12 -3.89 -11.40 3.88
N ILE A 13 -3.63 -10.14 3.53
CA ILE A 13 -4.61 -9.05 3.64
C ILE A 13 -5.62 -9.10 2.50
N ASN A 14 -6.91 -9.07 2.86
CA ASN A 14 -7.99 -9.01 1.89
C ASN A 14 -8.19 -7.59 1.32
N LYS A 15 -7.80 -7.39 0.06
CA LYS A 15 -7.97 -6.11 -0.66
C LYS A 15 -9.43 -5.62 -0.72
N ALA A 16 -10.41 -6.53 -0.77
CA ALA A 16 -11.82 -6.14 -0.79
C ALA A 16 -12.28 -5.58 0.57
N GLU A 17 -11.74 -6.12 1.67
CA GLU A 17 -11.99 -5.59 3.01
C GLU A 17 -11.34 -4.22 3.20
N VAL A 18 -10.08 -4.07 2.76
CA VAL A 18 -9.38 -2.77 2.80
C VAL A 18 -10.16 -1.73 1.98
N ALA A 19 -10.65 -2.07 0.79
CA ALA A 19 -11.48 -1.18 -0.01
C ALA A 19 -12.74 -0.71 0.74
N ARG A 20 -13.39 -1.62 1.46
CA ARG A 20 -14.61 -1.32 2.23
C ARG A 20 -14.31 -0.40 3.42
N LYS A 21 -13.20 -0.64 4.15
CA LYS A 21 -12.82 0.16 5.32
C LYS A 21 -12.28 1.55 4.98
N THR A 22 -11.56 1.66 3.86
CA THR A 22 -10.87 2.91 3.47
C THR A 22 -11.66 3.78 2.50
N GLY A 23 -12.69 3.23 1.85
CA GLY A 23 -13.39 3.90 0.75
C GLY A 23 -12.58 3.97 -0.55
N ILE A 24 -11.35 3.42 -0.57
CA ILE A 24 -10.53 3.35 -1.78
C ILE A 24 -11.15 2.35 -2.75
N ARG A 25 -11.31 2.75 -4.02
CA ARG A 25 -11.87 1.87 -5.06
C ARG A 25 -11.05 0.59 -5.20
N LYS A 26 -11.71 -0.55 -5.37
CA LYS A 26 -11.05 -1.85 -5.60
C LYS A 26 -10.06 -1.80 -6.78
N SER A 27 -10.42 -1.11 -7.87
CA SER A 27 -9.54 -0.93 -9.03
C SER A 27 -8.26 -0.15 -8.69
N ARG A 28 -8.34 0.85 -7.80
CA ARG A 28 -7.19 1.63 -7.34
C ARG A 28 -6.26 0.78 -6.48
N LEU A 29 -6.80 0.02 -5.52
CA LEU A 29 -6.02 -0.93 -4.71
C LEU A 29 -5.35 -2.02 -5.56
N SER A 30 -6.05 -2.49 -6.60
CA SER A 30 -5.47 -3.42 -7.58
C SER A 30 -4.29 -2.77 -8.31
N ASN A 31 -4.46 -1.57 -8.87
CA ASN A 31 -3.37 -0.86 -9.55
C ASN A 31 -2.17 -0.62 -8.63
N LEU A 32 -2.41 -0.16 -7.39
CA LEU A 32 -1.36 0.04 -6.38
C LEU A 32 -0.59 -1.25 -6.05
N SER A 33 -1.20 -2.42 -6.24
CA SER A 33 -0.59 -3.73 -5.98
C SER A 33 0.12 -4.32 -7.20
N THR A 34 -0.28 -3.95 -8.42
CA THR A 34 0.15 -4.62 -9.66
C THR A 34 0.99 -3.75 -10.58
N LYS A 35 0.75 -2.44 -10.61
CA LYS A 35 1.39 -1.51 -11.54
C LYS A 35 2.46 -0.67 -10.84
N GLU A 36 3.68 -0.72 -11.35
CA GLU A 36 4.83 -0.01 -10.78
C GLU A 36 4.79 1.50 -11.03
N ASP A 37 4.05 1.95 -12.04
CA ASP A 37 3.82 3.36 -12.36
C ASP A 37 2.83 4.07 -11.42
N THR A 38 2.15 3.30 -10.57
CA THR A 38 1.05 3.80 -9.75
C THR A 38 1.58 4.27 -8.41
N ASN A 39 1.75 5.58 -8.27
CA ASN A 39 2.20 6.19 -7.02
C ASN A 39 1.17 6.02 -5.89
N LEU A 40 1.66 5.56 -4.74
CA LEU A 40 0.91 5.47 -3.48
C LEU A 40 0.88 6.84 -2.81
N LYS A 41 -0.32 7.39 -2.61
CA LYS A 41 -0.47 8.67 -1.90
C LYS A 41 -0.34 8.46 -0.39
N ALA A 42 0.13 9.48 0.32
CA ALA A 42 0.25 9.44 1.79
C ALA A 42 -1.11 9.18 2.48
N GLU A 43 -2.19 9.79 1.98
CA GLU A 43 -3.55 9.55 2.48
C GLU A 43 -3.99 8.09 2.29
N GLU A 44 -3.74 7.53 1.10
CA GLU A 44 -4.04 6.12 0.80
C GLU A 44 -3.24 5.19 1.72
N LEU A 45 -1.94 5.46 1.90
CA LEU A 45 -1.08 4.70 2.80
C LEU A 45 -1.60 4.72 4.24
N TYR A 46 -1.98 5.89 4.75
CA TYR A 46 -2.46 6.05 6.12
C TYR A 46 -3.81 5.36 6.36
N LEU A 47 -4.73 5.44 5.40
CA LEU A 47 -6.00 4.72 5.49
C LEU A 47 -5.80 3.20 5.41
N ILE A 48 -4.92 2.74 4.50
CA ILE A 48 -4.57 1.32 4.39
C ILE A 48 -3.95 0.82 5.69
N SER A 49 -3.01 1.58 6.28
CA SER A 49 -2.36 1.19 7.53
C SER A 49 -3.37 1.05 8.67
N LYS A 50 -4.31 1.98 8.80
CA LYS A 50 -5.42 1.88 9.77
C LYS A 50 -6.33 0.68 9.49
N ALA A 51 -6.65 0.40 8.23
CA ALA A 51 -7.57 -0.67 7.88
C ALA A 51 -7.03 -2.08 8.18
N ILE A 52 -5.71 -2.23 8.18
CA ILE A 52 -4.99 -3.49 8.41
C ILE A 52 -4.31 -3.55 9.78
N ASP A 53 -4.53 -2.55 10.64
CA ASP A 53 -3.91 -2.41 11.96
C ASP A 53 -2.37 -2.53 11.92
N ALA A 54 -1.76 -1.83 10.97
CA ALA A 54 -0.30 -1.77 10.81
C ALA A 54 0.23 -0.34 11.00
N ASN A 55 1.50 -0.25 11.39
CA ASN A 55 2.19 1.03 11.49
C ASN A 55 2.39 1.62 10.08
N PRO A 56 1.93 2.87 9.80
CA PRO A 56 2.14 3.50 8.49
C PRO A 56 3.62 3.62 8.10
N THR A 57 4.50 3.85 9.07
CA THR A 57 5.95 3.95 8.81
C THR A 57 6.53 2.62 8.35
N GLU A 58 6.05 1.49 8.84
CA GLU A 58 6.47 0.16 8.37
C GLU A 58 6.14 -0.02 6.88
N ILE A 59 4.93 0.37 6.47
CA ILE A 59 4.50 0.30 5.07
C ILE A 59 5.34 1.27 4.22
N LEU A 60 5.59 2.48 4.71
CA LEU A 60 6.37 3.49 4.01
C LEU A 60 7.80 2.99 3.75
N GLU A 61 8.49 2.50 4.77
CA GLU A 61 9.84 1.94 4.66
C GLU A 61 9.88 0.73 3.73
N LYS A 62 8.85 -0.13 3.77
CA LYS A 62 8.78 -1.29 2.89
C LYS A 62 8.63 -0.90 1.41
N VAL A 63 7.90 0.17 1.13
CA VAL A 63 7.60 0.61 -0.25
C VAL A 63 8.68 1.55 -0.78
N TYR A 64 9.19 2.47 0.03
CA TYR A 64 10.06 3.57 -0.39
C TYR A 64 11.42 3.64 0.31
N GLY A 65 11.73 2.75 1.25
CA GLY A 65 13.02 2.75 1.97
C GLY A 65 14.25 2.44 1.11
N HIS A 66 14.04 2.06 -0.16
CA HIS A 66 15.11 1.88 -1.14
C HIS A 66 15.54 3.20 -1.82
N LEU A 67 14.76 4.28 -1.67
CA LEU A 67 15.08 5.57 -2.26
C LEU A 67 16.33 6.15 -1.59
N ARG A 68 17.19 6.76 -2.41
CA ARG A 68 18.40 7.43 -1.97
C ARG A 68 18.41 8.85 -2.51
N LEU A 69 19.02 9.75 -1.75
CA LEU A 69 19.30 11.10 -2.22
C LEU A 69 20.43 11.04 -3.25
N ASN A 70 20.26 11.71 -4.38
CA ASN A 70 21.37 11.96 -5.30
C ASN A 70 22.09 13.22 -4.81
N ASN A 71 23.35 13.06 -4.40
CA ASN A 71 24.28 14.17 -4.15
C ASN A 71 24.87 14.66 -5.47
#